data_AF-A0A167M7S3-F1
#
_entry.id   AF-A0A167M7S3-F1
#
_cell.length_a   1.000
_cell.length_b   1.000
_cell.length_c   1.000
_cell.angle_alpha   90.00
_cell.angle_beta   90.00
_cell.angle_gamma   90.00
#
_symmetry.space_group_name_H-M   'P 1'
#
loop_
_entity.id
_entity.type
_entity.pdbx_description
1 polymer ?
#
loop_
_entity_poly.entity_id
_entity_poly.type
_entity_poly.pdbx_seq_one_letter_code
_entity_poly.pdbx_strand_id
1 'polypeptide(L)'
;MWSAVTDVHCHPTDSYPSRSDMEALAIRVCAMATRADDQEKVKRLATDWPEKVTPCFGYHPWFSHTISLLDTLPNKEEHYTSVLLSAEDVNPDHASILQEILPLLPEPQLLGDVVSEVRSNLASHPHAMLGEVGLDRAFRIPLRPYPSPPPRRLTPFTVPMEHQLAILEALLGVAVELERNVSMHSVKCQQVTLKLFKRMKERHGAKWGKINVDLHSCGFSAETWKDVERNYPNVFLSLSIAINGKHGGLRALIAAASHDRLLVESDYYDITFCTENTWEVLNLIAEVKGWRIEEAWEEVVQGEPGAVRRIEENWNTFRSGGKGLAPVKIAANRRQRKRKDYSTDDPGSDIEEKVL
;
A
#
# COMPACT_ATOMS: atom_id res chain seq x y z
N MET A 1 -15.11 0.68 23.05
CA MET A 1 -14.43 -0.50 22.46
C MET A 1 -14.31 -0.33 20.96
N TRP A 2 -15.42 -0.21 20.22
CA TRP A 2 -15.41 0.12 18.79
C TRP A 2 -14.59 1.37 18.46
N SER A 3 -14.65 2.41 19.28
CA SER A 3 -13.83 3.62 19.14
C SER A 3 -12.31 3.39 19.17
N ALA A 4 -11.84 2.28 19.74
CA ALA A 4 -10.43 1.88 19.75
C ALA A 4 -10.01 1.24 18.41
N VAL A 5 -10.98 0.75 17.63
CA VAL A 5 -10.74 0.17 16.31
C VAL A 5 -10.75 1.28 15.26
N THR A 6 -9.80 1.20 14.33
CA THR A 6 -9.73 2.07 13.16
C THR A 6 -9.76 1.19 11.93
N ASP A 7 -10.73 1.43 11.06
CA ASP A 7 -10.68 0.94 9.68
C ASP A 7 -9.60 1.72 8.95
N VAL A 8 -8.49 1.07 8.65
CA VAL A 8 -7.33 1.76 8.05
C VAL A 8 -7.49 1.99 6.55
N HIS A 9 -8.58 1.52 5.93
CA HIS A 9 -8.84 1.68 4.50
C HIS A 9 -10.30 1.47 4.12
N CYS A 10 -10.98 2.55 3.69
CA CYS A 10 -12.30 2.46 3.08
C CYS A 10 -12.56 3.62 2.09
N HIS A 11 -13.64 3.51 1.31
CA HIS A 11 -14.02 4.44 0.24
C HIS A 11 -15.39 5.11 0.46
N PRO A 12 -15.62 5.78 1.60
CA PRO A 12 -16.96 6.23 1.98
C PRO A 12 -17.54 7.28 1.01
N THR A 13 -16.71 7.96 0.23
CA THR A 13 -17.14 9.02 -0.70
C THR A 13 -17.69 8.49 -2.04
N ASP A 14 -17.63 7.18 -2.28
CA ASP A 14 -18.23 6.55 -3.47
C ASP A 14 -19.76 6.38 -3.33
N SER A 15 -20.30 6.31 -2.11
CA SER A 15 -21.75 6.26 -1.83
C SER A 15 -22.34 7.55 -1.25
N TYR A 16 -21.49 8.49 -0.80
CA TYR A 16 -21.83 9.71 -0.05
C TYR A 16 -22.64 9.43 1.23
N PRO A 17 -21.98 9.36 2.39
CA PRO A 17 -22.67 9.03 3.62
C PRO A 17 -23.59 10.17 4.05
N SER A 18 -24.79 9.84 4.54
CA SER A 18 -25.64 10.83 5.19
C SER A 18 -25.06 11.23 6.56
N ARG A 19 -25.52 12.36 7.10
CA ARG A 19 -25.17 12.75 8.47
C ARG A 19 -25.53 11.67 9.49
N SER A 20 -26.69 11.02 9.32
CA SER A 20 -27.13 9.94 10.22
C SER A 20 -26.17 8.75 10.18
N ASP A 21 -25.67 8.39 9.00
CA ASP A 21 -24.72 7.28 8.85
C ASP A 21 -23.40 7.59 9.57
N MET A 22 -22.91 8.82 9.41
CA MET A 22 -21.70 9.28 10.10
C MET A 22 -21.90 9.40 11.61
N GLU A 23 -23.08 9.80 12.10
CA GLU A 23 -23.40 9.81 13.53
C GLU A 23 -23.40 8.39 14.11
N ALA A 24 -23.96 7.43 13.38
CA ALA A 24 -24.03 6.02 13.77
C ALA A 24 -22.69 5.26 13.69
N LEU A 25 -21.73 5.73 12.89
CA LEU A 25 -20.40 5.13 12.75
C LEU A 25 -19.69 5.00 14.11
N ALA A 26 -19.39 3.77 14.53
CA ALA A 26 -18.87 3.46 15.86
C ALA A 26 -17.33 3.42 15.94
N ILE A 27 -16.66 3.37 14.79
CA ILE A 27 -15.21 3.27 14.65
C ILE A 27 -14.62 4.54 14.00
N ARG A 28 -13.29 4.66 14.02
CA ARG A 28 -12.59 5.63 13.15
C ARG A 28 -12.33 5.00 11.78
N VAL A 29 -12.22 5.84 10.75
CA VAL A 29 -11.97 5.37 9.38
C VAL A 29 -10.90 6.22 8.70
N CYS A 30 -10.11 5.59 7.83
CA CYS A 30 -9.22 6.26 6.90
C CYS A 30 -9.88 6.28 5.51
N ALA A 31 -10.37 7.46 5.11
CA ALA A 31 -11.15 7.62 3.89
C ALA A 31 -10.22 7.89 2.69
N MET A 32 -10.18 6.95 1.74
CA MET A 32 -9.30 6.99 0.58
C MET A 32 -9.87 7.82 -0.55
N ALA A 33 -9.10 8.80 -1.02
CA ALA A 33 -9.28 9.37 -2.34
C ALA A 33 -8.58 8.49 -3.38
N THR A 34 -9.14 8.38 -4.57
CA THR A 34 -8.66 7.48 -5.63
C THR A 34 -8.40 8.20 -6.94
N ARG A 35 -8.98 9.38 -7.15
CA ARG A 35 -8.99 10.09 -8.44
C ARG A 35 -9.18 11.59 -8.22
N ALA A 36 -9.24 12.37 -9.29
CA ALA A 36 -9.40 13.82 -9.17
C ALA A 36 -10.74 14.22 -8.52
N ASP A 37 -11.83 13.51 -8.84
CA ASP A 37 -13.16 13.93 -8.43
C ASP A 37 -13.46 13.71 -6.93
N ASP A 38 -12.72 12.84 -6.24
CA ASP A 38 -12.99 12.47 -4.84
C ASP A 38 -12.04 13.12 -3.82
N GLN A 39 -10.96 13.78 -4.26
CA GLN A 39 -10.04 14.51 -3.36
C GLN A 39 -10.80 15.50 -2.46
N GLU A 40 -11.62 16.35 -3.07
CA GLU A 40 -12.39 17.38 -2.36
C GLU A 40 -13.52 16.77 -1.50
N LYS A 41 -14.08 15.63 -1.91
CA LYS A 41 -15.11 14.92 -1.13
C LYS A 41 -14.51 14.36 0.16
N VAL A 42 -13.34 13.72 0.07
CA VAL A 42 -12.61 13.19 1.23
C VAL A 42 -12.19 14.32 2.17
N LYS A 43 -11.70 15.43 1.60
CA LYS A 43 -11.36 16.63 2.37
C LYS A 43 -12.55 17.19 3.17
N ARG A 44 -13.71 17.34 2.52
CA ARG A 44 -14.95 17.81 3.19
C ARG A 44 -15.39 16.84 4.27
N LEU A 45 -15.42 15.55 3.98
CA LEU A 45 -15.81 14.52 4.94
C LEU A 45 -14.95 14.56 6.21
N ALA A 46 -13.64 14.74 6.06
CA ALA A 46 -12.72 14.88 7.19
C ALA A 46 -12.89 16.21 7.95
N THR A 47 -13.22 17.29 7.25
CA THR A 47 -13.52 18.59 7.87
C THR A 47 -14.78 18.53 8.71
N ASP A 48 -15.81 17.84 8.23
CA ASP A 48 -17.09 17.69 8.91
C ASP A 48 -17.02 16.70 10.09
N TRP A 49 -16.13 15.70 10.01
CA TRP A 49 -16.00 14.62 11.00
C TRP A 49 -14.55 14.36 11.45
N PRO A 50 -13.84 15.37 11.99
CA PRO A 50 -12.39 15.28 12.28
C PRO A 50 -12.03 14.21 13.32
N GLU A 51 -12.95 13.87 14.22
CA GLU A 51 -12.75 12.84 15.25
C GLU A 51 -12.98 11.41 14.73
N LYS A 52 -13.66 11.25 13.59
CA LYS A 52 -14.00 9.95 13.00
C LYS A 52 -13.22 9.63 11.73
N VAL A 53 -12.79 10.66 10.99
CA VAL A 53 -12.25 10.49 9.63
C VAL A 53 -10.83 11.01 9.54
N THR A 54 -9.91 10.13 9.18
CA THR A 54 -8.59 10.49 8.69
C THR A 54 -8.66 10.58 7.16
N PRO A 55 -8.43 11.75 6.54
CA PRO A 55 -8.44 11.85 5.09
C PRO A 55 -7.16 11.25 4.51
N CYS A 56 -7.30 10.49 3.43
CA CYS A 56 -6.18 10.00 2.66
C CYS A 56 -6.27 10.58 1.25
N PHE A 57 -5.20 11.23 0.80
CA PHE A 57 -5.14 11.85 -0.53
C PHE A 57 -4.21 11.05 -1.43
N GLY A 58 -4.67 10.68 -2.62
CA GLY A 58 -3.94 9.78 -3.50
C GLY A 58 -4.65 9.55 -4.82
N TYR A 59 -3.91 8.99 -5.77
CA TYR A 59 -4.42 8.57 -7.07
C TYR A 59 -4.17 7.08 -7.25
N HIS A 60 -5.26 6.32 -7.32
CA HIS A 60 -5.26 4.88 -7.43
C HIS A 60 -4.69 4.43 -8.80
N PRO A 61 -3.92 3.32 -8.89
CA PRO A 61 -3.36 2.83 -10.15
C PRO A 61 -4.40 2.62 -11.27
N TRP A 62 -5.67 2.39 -10.95
CA TRP A 62 -6.73 2.29 -11.95
C TRP A 62 -6.88 3.56 -12.78
N PHE A 63 -6.61 4.73 -12.19
CA PHE A 63 -6.73 6.03 -12.85
C PHE A 63 -5.37 6.57 -13.36
N SER A 64 -4.29 5.80 -13.22
CA SER A 64 -2.96 6.22 -13.71
C SER A 64 -2.91 6.53 -15.21
N HIS A 65 -3.80 5.94 -16.01
CA HIS A 65 -3.95 6.26 -17.44
C HIS A 65 -4.42 7.69 -17.70
N THR A 66 -5.01 8.39 -16.73
CA THR A 66 -5.44 9.79 -16.88
C THR A 66 -4.33 10.78 -16.55
N ILE A 67 -3.14 10.30 -16.18
CA ILE A 67 -2.02 11.15 -15.74
C ILE A 67 -0.90 11.06 -16.79
N SER A 68 -0.49 12.22 -17.30
CA SER A 68 0.64 12.37 -18.22
C SER A 68 1.94 12.57 -17.46
N LEU A 69 3.00 11.91 -17.94
CA LEU A 69 4.37 12.06 -17.40
C LEU A 69 5.16 13.19 -18.09
N LEU A 70 4.55 13.89 -19.05
CA LEU A 70 5.19 15.00 -19.75
C LEU A 70 5.16 16.28 -18.90
N ASP A 71 5.97 17.27 -19.28
CA ASP A 71 6.00 18.59 -18.63
C ASP A 71 4.89 19.53 -19.13
N THR A 72 4.40 19.28 -20.35
CA THR A 72 3.31 20.04 -20.99
C THR A 72 2.18 19.11 -21.34
N LEU A 73 0.94 19.54 -21.11
CA LEU A 73 -0.21 18.65 -21.28
C LEU A 73 -0.39 18.33 -22.77
N PRO A 74 -0.24 17.06 -23.19
CA PRO A 74 -0.52 16.65 -24.55
C PRO A 74 -2.01 16.78 -24.85
N ASN A 75 -2.38 16.73 -26.14
CA ASN A 75 -3.80 16.58 -26.44
C ASN A 75 -4.29 15.19 -25.99
N LYS A 76 -5.60 15.08 -25.78
CA LYS A 76 -6.23 13.87 -25.23
C LYS A 76 -5.93 12.61 -26.03
N GLU A 77 -6.00 12.68 -27.36
CA GLU A 77 -5.76 11.56 -28.25
C GLU A 77 -4.30 11.12 -28.22
N GLU A 78 -3.36 12.06 -28.28
CA GLU A 78 -1.92 11.83 -28.17
C GLU A 78 -1.58 11.14 -26.85
N HIS A 79 -2.14 11.62 -25.74
CA HIS A 79 -1.92 11.05 -24.42
C HIS A 79 -2.35 9.59 -24.37
N TYR A 80 -3.63 9.31 -24.61
CA TYR A 80 -4.16 7.96 -24.46
C TYR A 80 -3.59 7.00 -25.50
N THR A 81 -3.28 7.48 -26.70
CA THR A 81 -2.53 6.68 -27.69
C THR A 81 -1.16 6.29 -27.14
N SER A 82 -0.40 7.23 -26.59
CA SER A 82 0.94 6.96 -26.06
C SER A 82 0.95 6.01 -24.85
N VAL A 83 -0.06 6.09 -23.99
CA VAL A 83 -0.12 5.28 -22.75
C VAL A 83 -0.73 3.90 -23.00
N LEU A 84 -1.74 3.78 -23.87
CA LEU A 84 -2.54 2.57 -24.04
C LEU A 84 -2.19 1.75 -25.28
N LEU A 85 -1.56 2.36 -26.29
CA LEU A 85 -1.07 1.67 -27.47
C LEU A 85 0.46 1.59 -27.40
N SER A 86 0.99 0.39 -27.15
CA SER A 86 2.42 0.14 -27.31
C SER A 86 2.80 0.29 -28.78
N ALA A 87 3.96 0.88 -29.06
CA ALA A 87 4.54 0.92 -30.41
C ALA A 87 4.77 -0.49 -31.00
N GLU A 88 4.81 -1.52 -30.16
CA GLU A 88 5.08 -2.91 -30.51
C GLU A 88 3.80 -3.73 -30.80
N ASP A 89 2.61 -3.20 -30.47
CA ASP A 89 1.31 -3.90 -30.57
C ASP A 89 0.28 -3.07 -31.35
N VAL A 90 0.58 -2.76 -32.62
CA VAL A 90 -0.42 -2.15 -33.53
C VAL A 90 -1.42 -3.22 -33.97
N ASN A 91 -2.28 -3.64 -33.04
CA ASN A 91 -3.48 -4.38 -33.36
C ASN A 91 -4.53 -3.37 -33.86
N PRO A 92 -4.99 -3.46 -35.14
CA PRO A 92 -6.02 -2.57 -35.67
C PRO A 92 -7.30 -2.55 -34.81
N ASP A 93 -7.64 -3.66 -34.16
CA ASP A 93 -8.81 -3.75 -33.28
C ASP A 93 -8.63 -2.89 -32.02
N HIS A 94 -7.41 -2.81 -31.47
CA HIS A 94 -7.12 -1.96 -30.32
C HIS A 94 -7.25 -0.48 -30.70
N ALA A 95 -6.74 -0.07 -31.86
CA ALA A 95 -6.89 1.31 -32.32
C ALA A 95 -8.38 1.69 -32.47
N SER A 96 -9.20 0.80 -33.02
CA SER A 96 -10.65 0.98 -33.14
C SER A 96 -11.34 1.10 -31.77
N ILE A 97 -11.00 0.22 -30.82
CA ILE A 97 -11.54 0.27 -29.44
C ILE A 97 -11.10 1.56 -28.74
N LEU A 98 -9.87 2.02 -28.94
CA LEU A 98 -9.42 3.29 -28.37
C LEU A 98 -10.25 4.46 -28.90
N GLN A 99 -10.50 4.52 -30.20
CA GLN A 99 -11.34 5.54 -30.80
C GLN A 99 -12.79 5.50 -30.28
N GLU A 100 -13.33 4.31 -29.99
CA GLU A 100 -14.65 4.15 -29.37
C GLU A 100 -14.71 4.75 -27.95
N ILE A 101 -13.68 4.50 -27.12
CA ILE A 101 -13.69 4.94 -25.71
C ILE A 101 -13.14 6.34 -25.49
N LEU A 102 -12.33 6.87 -26.42
CA LEU A 102 -11.62 8.15 -26.27
C LEU A 102 -12.55 9.31 -25.87
N PRO A 103 -13.76 9.47 -26.45
CA PRO A 103 -14.69 10.53 -26.05
C PRO A 103 -15.21 10.38 -24.61
N LEU A 104 -15.18 9.17 -24.05
CA LEU A 104 -15.67 8.86 -22.71
C LEU A 104 -14.61 9.03 -21.62
N LEU A 105 -13.32 8.95 -21.99
CA LEU A 105 -12.22 9.16 -21.07
C LEU A 105 -12.16 10.63 -20.61
N PRO A 106 -11.69 10.92 -19.40
CA PRO A 106 -11.53 12.31 -18.93
C PRO A 106 -10.41 13.04 -19.70
N GLU A 107 -10.27 14.34 -19.49
CA GLU A 107 -9.05 15.04 -19.92
C GLU A 107 -7.85 14.59 -19.09
N PRO A 108 -6.67 14.41 -19.69
CA PRO A 108 -5.47 14.05 -18.94
C PRO A 108 -5.05 15.19 -18.00
N GLN A 109 -4.33 14.83 -16.94
CA GLN A 109 -3.70 15.76 -16.00
C GLN A 109 -2.19 15.57 -16.02
N LEU A 110 -1.43 16.63 -15.74
CA LEU A 110 0.02 16.51 -15.58
C LEU A 110 0.36 15.88 -14.24
N LEU A 111 1.38 15.01 -14.22
CA LEU A 111 1.91 14.46 -12.98
C LEU A 111 2.36 15.57 -12.02
N GLY A 112 2.93 16.66 -12.55
CA GLY A 112 3.31 17.83 -11.75
C GLY A 112 2.14 18.47 -11.00
N ASP A 113 0.98 18.56 -11.65
CA ASP A 113 -0.23 19.12 -11.03
C ASP A 113 -0.79 18.16 -9.96
N VAL A 114 -0.84 16.85 -10.27
CA VAL A 114 -1.26 15.80 -9.34
C VAL A 114 -0.38 15.81 -8.07
N VAL A 115 0.94 15.86 -8.25
CA VAL A 115 1.91 15.93 -7.14
C VAL A 115 1.70 17.21 -6.30
N SER A 116 1.44 18.34 -6.96
CA SER A 116 1.21 19.62 -6.30
C SER A 116 -0.08 19.64 -5.49
N GLU A 117 -1.16 19.07 -6.03
CA GLU A 117 -2.44 18.92 -5.34
C GLU A 117 -2.29 18.04 -4.09
N VAL A 118 -1.73 16.84 -4.23
CA VAL A 118 -1.53 15.90 -3.11
C VAL A 118 -0.67 16.54 -2.02
N ARG A 119 0.43 17.22 -2.40
CA ARG A 119 1.28 17.95 -1.46
C ARG A 119 0.51 19.03 -0.71
N SER A 120 -0.31 19.82 -1.39
CA SER A 120 -1.13 20.87 -0.78
C SER A 120 -2.17 20.29 0.20
N ASN A 121 -2.82 19.19 -0.18
CA ASN A 121 -3.79 18.52 0.67
C ASN A 121 -3.15 17.92 1.94
N LEU A 122 -1.99 17.26 1.81
CA LEU A 122 -1.24 16.71 2.95
C LEU A 122 -0.62 17.78 3.86
N ALA A 123 -0.29 18.95 3.31
CA ALA A 123 0.21 20.07 4.09
C ALA A 123 -0.92 20.75 4.89
N SER A 124 -2.11 20.87 4.30
CA SER A 124 -3.28 21.47 4.96
C SER A 124 -3.97 20.54 5.97
N HIS A 125 -3.70 19.24 5.93
CA HIS A 125 -4.24 18.24 6.86
C HIS A 125 -3.10 17.46 7.52
N PRO A 126 -2.56 17.91 8.66
CA PRO A 126 -1.37 17.32 9.29
C PRO A 126 -1.51 15.83 9.67
N HIS A 127 -2.74 15.36 9.90
CA HIS A 127 -3.05 13.98 10.25
C HIS A 127 -3.39 13.10 9.03
N ALA A 128 -3.43 13.67 7.82
CA ALA A 128 -3.76 12.94 6.62
C ALA A 128 -2.67 11.91 6.24
N MET A 129 -3.08 10.93 5.44
CA MET A 129 -2.17 9.94 4.86
C MET A 129 -2.10 10.11 3.34
N LEU A 130 -1.04 9.58 2.73
CA LEU A 130 -1.02 9.36 1.29
C LEU A 130 -1.81 8.07 0.99
N GLY A 131 -2.90 8.16 0.24
CA GLY A 131 -3.69 6.98 -0.12
C GLY A 131 -5.02 7.34 -0.78
N GLU A 132 -5.57 6.47 -1.62
CA GLU A 132 -4.98 5.22 -2.06
C GLU A 132 -4.03 5.46 -3.25
N VAL A 133 -2.84 4.87 -3.19
CA VAL A 133 -1.83 4.91 -4.27
C VAL A 133 -1.27 3.51 -4.48
N GLY A 134 -0.72 3.17 -5.64
CA GLY A 134 -0.08 1.86 -5.77
C GLY A 134 0.11 1.34 -7.18
N LEU A 135 0.10 0.01 -7.31
CA LEU A 135 0.34 -0.73 -8.54
C LEU A 135 -0.71 -1.82 -8.75
N ASP A 136 -1.29 -1.89 -9.94
CA ASP A 136 -2.21 -2.96 -10.33
C ASP A 136 -1.87 -3.49 -11.72
N ARG A 137 -1.39 -4.73 -11.78
CA ARG A 137 -1.11 -5.44 -13.04
C ARG A 137 -2.36 -6.11 -13.63
N ALA A 138 -3.36 -6.39 -12.80
CA ALA A 138 -4.57 -7.10 -13.20
C ALA A 138 -5.63 -6.16 -13.80
N PHE A 139 -5.59 -4.87 -13.45
CA PHE A 139 -6.57 -3.89 -13.88
C PHE A 139 -6.62 -3.75 -15.40
N ARG A 140 -7.85 -3.73 -15.93
CA ARG A 140 -8.17 -3.38 -17.31
C ARG A 140 -9.15 -2.22 -17.32
N ILE A 141 -8.91 -1.25 -18.19
CA ILE A 141 -9.78 -0.08 -18.32
C ILE A 141 -11.17 -0.55 -18.78
N PRO A 142 -12.27 -0.15 -18.12
CA PRO A 142 -13.61 -0.50 -18.55
C PRO A 142 -13.98 0.26 -19.83
N LEU A 143 -14.80 -0.36 -20.69
CA LEU A 143 -15.30 0.28 -21.92
C LEU A 143 -16.11 1.54 -21.61
N ARG A 144 -16.82 1.56 -20.48
CA ARG A 144 -17.43 2.75 -19.90
C ARG A 144 -16.65 3.14 -18.64
N PRO A 145 -15.98 4.31 -18.62
CA PRO A 145 -15.21 4.78 -17.48
C PRO A 145 -16.03 4.89 -16.20
N TYR A 146 -15.33 4.95 -15.07
CA TYR A 146 -15.96 5.16 -13.76
C TYR A 146 -16.52 6.60 -13.66
N PRO A 147 -17.63 6.80 -12.94
CA PRO A 147 -18.45 5.79 -12.24
C PRO A 147 -19.48 5.12 -13.16
N SER A 148 -19.24 3.87 -13.56
CA SER A 148 -20.21 3.03 -14.29
C SER A 148 -20.61 1.83 -13.42
N PRO A 149 -21.90 1.41 -13.37
CA PRO A 149 -22.32 0.29 -12.56
C PRO A 149 -21.82 -1.05 -13.13
N PRO A 150 -21.54 -2.07 -12.29
CA PRO A 150 -21.27 -3.44 -12.75
C PRO A 150 -22.53 -4.12 -13.35
N PRO A 151 -22.38 -5.14 -14.23
CA PRO A 151 -21.13 -5.70 -14.76
C PRO A 151 -20.52 -4.81 -15.85
N ARG A 152 -19.20 -4.59 -15.77
CA ARG A 152 -18.46 -3.76 -16.74
C ARG A 152 -17.88 -4.64 -17.83
N ARG A 153 -18.09 -4.26 -19.10
CA ARG A 153 -17.29 -4.79 -20.21
C ARG A 153 -15.90 -4.14 -20.15
N LEU A 154 -14.85 -4.95 -20.18
CA LEU A 154 -13.47 -4.49 -20.09
C LEU A 154 -12.86 -4.34 -21.47
N THR A 155 -12.02 -3.32 -21.64
CA THR A 155 -11.17 -3.13 -22.82
C THR A 155 -9.95 -4.08 -22.73
N PRO A 156 -9.17 -4.25 -23.82
CA PRO A 156 -7.90 -4.96 -23.74
C PRO A 156 -6.81 -4.14 -23.00
N PHE A 157 -7.03 -2.86 -22.74
CA PHE A 157 -6.00 -1.95 -22.26
C PHE A 157 -5.67 -2.14 -20.78
N THR A 158 -4.37 -2.27 -20.53
CA THR A 158 -3.74 -2.17 -19.22
C THR A 158 -2.77 -0.99 -19.24
N VAL A 159 -2.54 -0.36 -18.10
CA VAL A 159 -1.56 0.74 -18.02
C VAL A 159 -0.16 0.15 -17.86
N PRO A 160 0.84 0.58 -18.65
CA PRO A 160 2.21 0.10 -18.53
C PRO A 160 2.74 0.20 -17.09
N MET A 161 3.42 -0.85 -16.63
CA MET A 161 3.90 -0.91 -15.24
C MET A 161 4.87 0.22 -14.89
N GLU A 162 5.74 0.61 -15.83
CA GLU A 162 6.67 1.72 -15.62
C GLU A 162 5.94 3.07 -15.51
N HIS A 163 4.80 3.23 -16.19
CA HIS A 163 3.96 4.43 -16.06
C HIS A 163 3.34 4.51 -14.66
N GLN A 164 2.78 3.40 -14.16
CA GLN A 164 2.25 3.33 -12.79
C GLN A 164 3.36 3.59 -11.75
N LEU A 165 4.55 3.02 -11.94
CA LEU A 165 5.71 3.21 -11.07
C LEU A 165 6.18 4.66 -11.02
N ALA A 166 6.24 5.36 -12.16
CA ALA A 166 6.66 6.75 -12.20
C ALA A 166 5.74 7.65 -11.36
N ILE A 167 4.41 7.45 -11.48
CA ILE A 167 3.41 8.19 -10.70
C ILE A 167 3.55 7.85 -9.21
N LEU A 168 3.60 6.55 -8.87
CA LEU A 168 3.71 6.12 -7.48
C LEU A 168 5.00 6.62 -6.81
N GLU A 169 6.15 6.57 -7.48
CA GLU A 169 7.41 7.07 -6.94
C GLU A 169 7.37 8.58 -6.67
N ALA A 170 6.73 9.37 -7.54
CA ALA A 170 6.55 10.80 -7.34
C ALA A 170 5.68 11.08 -6.11
N LEU A 171 4.55 10.38 -5.96
CA LEU A 171 3.66 10.52 -4.82
C LEU A 171 4.29 10.06 -3.51
N LEU A 172 5.01 8.93 -3.51
CA LEU A 172 5.78 8.48 -2.35
C LEU A 172 6.88 9.48 -1.97
N GLY A 173 7.46 10.19 -2.94
CA GLY A 173 8.38 11.30 -2.69
C GLY A 173 7.77 12.39 -1.82
N VAL A 174 6.51 12.76 -2.08
CA VAL A 174 5.76 13.72 -1.25
C VAL A 174 5.54 13.17 0.17
N ALA A 175 5.14 11.90 0.29
CA ALA A 175 4.96 11.26 1.60
C ALA A 175 6.26 11.26 2.42
N VAL A 176 7.39 10.92 1.81
CA VAL A 176 8.70 10.95 2.49
C VAL A 176 9.08 12.38 2.89
N GLU A 177 8.84 13.36 2.03
CA GLU A 177 9.16 14.75 2.32
C GLU A 177 8.36 15.31 3.49
N LEU A 178 7.05 15.01 3.53
CA LEU A 178 6.13 15.48 4.55
C LEU A 178 6.02 14.52 5.74
N GLU A 179 6.80 13.44 5.76
CA GLU A 179 6.74 12.38 6.78
C GLU A 179 5.31 11.84 6.99
N ARG A 180 4.62 11.51 5.88
CA ARG A 180 3.25 10.98 5.87
C ARG A 180 3.24 9.47 5.63
N ASN A 181 2.42 8.77 6.40
CA ASN A 181 2.20 7.34 6.20
C ASN A 181 1.38 7.09 4.93
N VAL A 182 1.49 5.88 4.40
CA VAL A 182 0.96 5.52 3.09
C VAL A 182 0.02 4.32 3.22
N SER A 183 -1.14 4.36 2.58
CA SER A 183 -1.93 3.17 2.27
C SER A 183 -1.73 2.81 0.79
N MET A 184 -1.15 1.63 0.54
CA MET A 184 -0.61 1.24 -0.76
C MET A 184 -1.32 0.02 -1.36
N HIS A 185 -1.85 0.20 -2.57
CA HIS A 185 -2.37 -0.83 -3.45
C HIS A 185 -1.26 -1.66 -4.12
N SER A 186 -1.43 -2.99 -4.16
CA SER A 186 -0.46 -3.87 -4.83
C SER A 186 -1.07 -5.19 -5.32
N VAL A 187 -1.76 -5.17 -6.46
CA VAL A 187 -2.41 -6.36 -7.04
C VAL A 187 -1.56 -6.99 -8.16
N LYS A 188 -1.19 -8.26 -7.97
CA LYS A 188 -0.30 -9.05 -8.87
C LYS A 188 1.05 -8.38 -9.16
N CYS A 189 1.56 -7.62 -8.19
CA CYS A 189 2.76 -6.80 -8.31
C CYS A 189 3.88 -7.16 -7.31
N GLN A 190 3.83 -8.31 -6.63
CA GLN A 190 4.70 -8.64 -5.48
C GLN A 190 6.19 -8.34 -5.73
N GLN A 191 6.74 -8.85 -6.82
CA GLN A 191 8.16 -8.64 -7.16
C GLN A 191 8.47 -7.20 -7.56
N VAL A 192 7.52 -6.49 -8.17
CA VAL A 192 7.66 -5.07 -8.51
C VAL A 192 7.65 -4.23 -7.24
N THR A 193 6.73 -4.51 -6.32
CA THR A 193 6.62 -3.84 -5.01
C THR A 193 7.88 -4.03 -4.18
N LEU A 194 8.47 -5.24 -4.13
CA LEU A 194 9.74 -5.47 -3.44
C LEU A 194 10.91 -4.68 -4.06
N LYS A 195 10.96 -4.59 -5.40
CA LYS A 195 11.96 -3.75 -6.09
C LYS A 195 11.75 -2.27 -5.81
N LEU A 196 10.49 -1.81 -5.79
CA LEU A 196 10.15 -0.44 -5.41
C LEU A 196 10.63 -0.13 -4.00
N PHE A 197 10.33 -0.95 -2.99
CA PHE A 197 10.78 -0.73 -1.62
C PHE A 197 12.30 -0.67 -1.50
N LYS A 198 13.01 -1.52 -2.25
CA LYS A 198 14.47 -1.45 -2.35
C LYS A 198 14.92 -0.10 -2.93
N ARG A 199 14.34 0.34 -4.05
CA ARG A 199 14.66 1.65 -4.67
C ARG A 199 14.34 2.82 -3.74
N MET A 200 13.21 2.80 -3.04
CA MET A 200 12.83 3.86 -2.09
C MET A 200 13.78 3.93 -0.89
N LYS A 201 14.19 2.78 -0.37
CA LYS A 201 15.21 2.68 0.67
C LYS A 201 16.57 3.22 0.20
N GLU A 202 16.99 2.89 -1.01
CA GLU A 202 18.24 3.38 -1.62
C GLU A 202 18.20 4.89 -1.89
N ARG A 203 17.08 5.40 -2.41
CA ARG A 203 16.91 6.81 -2.79
C ARG A 203 16.75 7.74 -1.58
N HIS A 204 15.96 7.34 -0.58
CA HIS A 204 15.57 8.23 0.53
C HIS A 204 16.25 7.89 1.87
N GLY A 205 16.93 6.73 1.95
CA GLY A 205 17.68 6.33 3.14
C GLY A 205 16.84 6.38 4.42
N ALA A 206 17.39 7.00 5.46
CA ALA A 206 16.73 7.10 6.76
C ALA A 206 15.33 7.76 6.70
N LYS A 207 15.09 8.67 5.75
CA LYS A 207 13.78 9.33 5.60
C LYS A 207 12.68 8.34 5.18
N TRP A 208 13.01 7.32 4.37
CA TRP A 208 12.06 6.25 4.05
C TRP A 208 11.63 5.50 5.32
N GLY A 209 12.58 5.23 6.22
CA GLY A 209 12.30 4.55 7.48
C GLY A 209 11.51 5.40 8.50
N LYS A 210 11.27 6.68 8.22
CA LYS A 210 10.43 7.56 9.07
C LYS A 210 8.95 7.54 8.72
N ILE A 211 8.59 7.00 7.57
CA ILE A 211 7.17 6.82 7.19
C ILE A 211 6.82 5.35 7.26
N ASN A 212 5.58 5.03 7.62
CA ASN A 212 5.06 3.69 7.50
C ASN A 212 4.27 3.51 6.20
N VAL A 213 4.32 2.31 5.64
CA VAL A 213 3.57 1.91 4.45
C VAL A 213 2.71 0.73 4.82
N ASP A 214 1.41 0.88 4.67
CA ASP A 214 0.44 -0.20 4.79
C ASP A 214 0.22 -0.81 3.41
N LEU A 215 0.49 -2.11 3.26
CA LEU A 215 0.08 -2.86 2.09
C LEU A 215 -1.37 -3.27 2.29
N HIS A 216 -2.28 -2.47 1.74
CA HIS A 216 -3.72 -2.69 1.92
C HIS A 216 -4.19 -3.95 1.17
N SER A 217 -5.23 -4.61 1.70
CA SER A 217 -5.79 -5.85 1.17
C SER A 217 -4.70 -6.86 0.73
N CYS A 218 -3.64 -7.00 1.52
CA CYS A 218 -2.38 -7.61 1.07
C CYS A 218 -2.55 -9.04 0.52
N GLY A 219 -2.30 -9.22 -0.78
CA GLY A 219 -2.38 -10.51 -1.49
C GLY A 219 -1.07 -11.29 -1.53
N PHE A 220 -0.15 -11.08 -0.59
CA PHE A 220 1.17 -11.73 -0.60
C PHE A 220 1.11 -13.14 0.00
N SER A 221 2.05 -14.01 -0.37
CA SER A 221 2.21 -15.28 0.34
C SER A 221 2.83 -15.06 1.73
N ALA A 222 2.57 -15.97 2.67
CA ALA A 222 3.19 -15.97 3.99
C ALA A 222 4.73 -15.89 3.94
N GLU A 223 5.35 -16.57 2.96
CA GLU A 223 6.80 -16.53 2.75
C GLU A 223 7.27 -15.15 2.28
N THR A 224 6.57 -14.56 1.30
CA THR A 224 6.88 -13.22 0.80
C THR A 224 6.74 -12.20 1.92
N TRP A 225 5.70 -12.30 2.75
CA TRP A 225 5.50 -11.41 3.88
C TRP A 225 6.65 -11.48 4.90
N LYS A 226 7.10 -12.69 5.26
CA LYS A 226 8.25 -12.85 6.16
C LYS A 226 9.52 -12.19 5.62
N ASP A 227 9.70 -12.16 4.30
CA ASP A 227 10.80 -11.41 3.68
C ASP A 227 10.59 -9.90 3.77
N VAL A 228 9.36 -9.40 3.52
CA VAL A 228 9.02 -7.98 3.68
C VAL A 228 9.30 -7.52 5.10
N GLU A 229 8.72 -8.19 6.09
CA GLU A 229 8.81 -7.83 7.52
C GLU A 229 10.26 -7.78 7.99
N ARG A 230 11.08 -8.75 7.55
CA ARG A 230 12.50 -8.82 7.89
C ARG A 230 13.32 -7.66 7.32
N ASN A 231 13.00 -7.18 6.12
CA ASN A 231 13.81 -6.20 5.40
C ASN A 231 13.30 -4.76 5.52
N TYR A 232 12.01 -4.58 5.81
CA TYR A 232 11.31 -3.31 5.81
C TYR A 232 10.46 -3.14 7.08
N PRO A 233 11.07 -2.73 8.22
CA PRO A 233 10.39 -2.56 9.50
C PRO A 233 9.44 -1.37 9.54
N ASN A 234 9.23 -0.69 8.43
CA ASN A 234 8.23 0.37 8.28
C ASN A 234 7.02 -0.09 7.45
N VAL A 235 6.98 -1.36 7.05
CA VAL A 235 5.85 -1.91 6.30
C VAL A 235 4.90 -2.65 7.25
N PHE A 236 3.61 -2.41 7.05
CA PHE A 236 2.48 -3.04 7.72
C PHE A 236 1.62 -3.73 6.66
N LEU A 237 0.71 -4.60 7.10
CA LEU A 237 -0.37 -5.07 6.24
C LEU A 237 -1.70 -4.93 6.97
N SER A 238 -2.70 -4.50 6.23
CA SER A 238 -4.11 -4.61 6.57
C SER A 238 -4.77 -5.68 5.70
N LEU A 239 -5.93 -6.13 6.16
CA LEU A 239 -6.71 -7.19 5.53
C LEU A 239 -8.19 -6.84 5.58
N SER A 240 -8.91 -7.21 4.54
CA SER A 240 -10.37 -7.11 4.44
C SER A 240 -10.99 -8.49 4.17
N ILE A 241 -12.19 -8.76 4.69
CA ILE A 241 -12.94 -9.95 4.26
C ILE A 241 -13.40 -9.79 2.81
N ALA A 242 -13.80 -8.57 2.43
CA ALA A 242 -14.33 -8.25 1.10
C ALA A 242 -13.37 -8.62 -0.04
N ILE A 243 -12.06 -8.41 0.15
CA ILE A 243 -11.03 -8.78 -0.82
C ILE A 243 -10.34 -10.08 -0.42
N ASN A 244 -9.76 -10.15 0.78
CA ASN A 244 -8.90 -11.28 1.15
C ASN A 244 -9.67 -12.56 1.46
N GLY A 245 -10.94 -12.49 1.89
CA GLY A 245 -11.77 -13.66 2.19
C GLY A 245 -11.97 -14.60 0.99
N LYS A 246 -11.77 -14.10 -0.24
CA LYS A 246 -11.84 -14.86 -1.48
C LYS A 246 -10.57 -15.68 -1.76
N HIS A 247 -9.51 -15.48 -0.98
CA HIS A 247 -8.21 -16.09 -1.20
C HIS A 247 -7.87 -17.11 -0.11
N GLY A 248 -7.60 -18.37 -0.50
CA GLY A 248 -7.28 -19.45 0.45
C GLY A 248 -6.03 -19.24 1.31
N GLY A 249 -5.18 -18.24 0.99
CA GLY A 249 -3.96 -17.93 1.72
C GLY A 249 -4.14 -17.01 2.93
N LEU A 250 -5.31 -16.41 3.15
CA LEU A 250 -5.53 -15.38 4.17
C LEU A 250 -5.10 -15.81 5.58
N ARG A 251 -5.59 -16.96 6.06
CA ARG A 251 -5.26 -17.45 7.42
C ARG A 251 -3.77 -17.74 7.58
N ALA A 252 -3.12 -18.26 6.54
CA ALA A 252 -1.68 -18.49 6.57
C ALA A 252 -0.87 -17.19 6.60
N LEU A 253 -1.33 -16.15 5.88
CA LEU A 253 -0.73 -14.82 5.93
C LEU A 253 -0.87 -14.18 7.31
N ILE A 254 -2.08 -14.21 7.89
CA ILE A 254 -2.32 -13.74 9.26
C ILE A 254 -1.40 -14.47 10.23
N ALA A 255 -1.35 -15.81 10.19
CA ALA A 255 -0.51 -16.60 11.07
C ALA A 255 0.98 -16.23 10.95
N ALA A 256 1.45 -15.94 9.73
CA ALA A 256 2.85 -15.61 9.45
C ALA A 256 3.27 -14.19 9.86
N ALA A 257 2.35 -13.22 9.88
CA ALA A 257 2.66 -11.83 10.22
C ALA A 257 2.97 -11.65 11.72
N SER A 258 3.92 -10.80 12.06
CA SER A 258 4.16 -10.44 13.45
C SER A 258 2.95 -9.73 14.06
N HIS A 259 2.75 -9.93 15.37
CA HIS A 259 1.60 -9.41 16.10
C HIS A 259 1.50 -7.88 16.07
N ASP A 260 2.62 -7.19 15.86
CA ASP A 260 2.77 -5.74 15.83
C ASP A 260 2.66 -5.13 14.42
N ARG A 261 2.34 -5.94 13.40
CA ARG A 261 2.30 -5.55 11.97
C ARG A 261 0.97 -5.70 11.28
N LEU A 262 -0.05 -6.12 12.03
CA LEU A 262 -1.39 -6.34 11.52
C LEU A 262 -2.27 -5.13 11.78
N LEU A 263 -2.92 -4.66 10.72
CA LEU A 263 -3.99 -3.67 10.75
C LEU A 263 -5.29 -4.31 10.24
N VAL A 264 -6.42 -3.61 10.42
CA VAL A 264 -7.75 -4.08 10.00
C VAL A 264 -8.42 -3.03 9.13
N GLU A 265 -9.11 -3.49 8.09
CA GLU A 265 -9.84 -2.61 7.18
C GLU A 265 -11.14 -3.25 6.69
N SER A 266 -12.05 -2.43 6.17
CA SER A 266 -13.24 -2.93 5.46
C SER A 266 -13.02 -3.04 3.95
N ASP A 267 -12.22 -2.13 3.37
CA ASP A 267 -12.09 -1.95 1.93
C ASP A 267 -13.46 -1.80 1.24
N TYR A 268 -14.34 -1.00 1.87
CA TYR A 268 -15.73 -0.87 1.48
C TYR A 268 -16.15 0.57 1.18
N TYR A 269 -17.11 0.72 0.27
CA TYR A 269 -17.55 2.01 -0.24
C TYR A 269 -18.72 2.63 0.54
N ASP A 270 -19.41 1.83 1.34
CA ASP A 270 -20.56 2.24 2.15
C ASP A 270 -20.17 2.25 3.63
N ILE A 271 -20.24 3.43 4.24
CA ILE A 271 -19.81 3.65 5.62
C ILE A 271 -20.63 2.81 6.62
N THR A 272 -21.88 2.51 6.30
CA THR A 272 -22.80 1.81 7.20
C THR A 272 -22.35 0.36 7.46
N PHE A 273 -21.61 -0.22 6.51
CA PHE A 273 -21.07 -1.58 6.61
C PHE A 273 -19.62 -1.62 7.10
N CYS A 274 -18.92 -0.49 7.18
CA CYS A 274 -17.49 -0.47 7.55
C CYS A 274 -17.26 -1.05 8.95
N THR A 275 -18.08 -0.65 9.93
CA THR A 275 -17.97 -1.10 11.33
C THR A 275 -17.99 -2.64 11.44
N GLU A 276 -18.98 -3.28 10.83
CA GLU A 276 -19.16 -4.73 10.92
C GLU A 276 -18.07 -5.48 10.15
N ASN A 277 -17.72 -5.03 8.93
CA ASN A 277 -16.68 -5.67 8.13
C ASN A 277 -15.29 -5.59 8.80
N THR A 278 -14.92 -4.42 9.35
CA THR A 278 -13.65 -4.27 10.07
C THR A 278 -13.60 -5.17 11.30
N TRP A 279 -14.73 -5.32 12.01
CA TRP A 279 -14.82 -6.20 13.17
C TRP A 279 -14.74 -7.68 12.80
N GLU A 280 -15.31 -8.08 11.67
CA GLU A 280 -15.19 -9.44 11.15
C GLU A 280 -13.72 -9.83 10.90
N VAL A 281 -12.93 -8.93 10.30
CA VAL A 281 -11.48 -9.14 10.13
C VAL A 281 -10.78 -9.24 11.48
N LEU A 282 -11.11 -8.37 12.44
CA LEU A 282 -10.51 -8.40 13.78
C LEU A 282 -10.76 -9.76 14.45
N ASN A 283 -11.99 -10.28 14.36
CA ASN A 283 -12.35 -11.59 14.90
C ASN A 283 -11.56 -12.72 14.22
N LEU A 284 -11.40 -12.67 12.90
CA LEU A 284 -10.60 -13.64 12.16
C LEU A 284 -9.13 -13.60 12.59
N ILE A 285 -8.56 -12.39 12.77
CA ILE A 285 -7.19 -12.24 13.26
C ILE A 285 -7.06 -12.82 14.67
N ALA A 286 -7.99 -12.48 15.56
CA ALA A 286 -8.02 -12.97 16.94
C ALA A 286 -8.08 -14.50 16.98
N GLU A 287 -8.95 -15.11 16.17
CA GLU A 287 -9.09 -16.55 16.04
C GLU A 287 -7.77 -17.21 15.59
N VAL A 288 -7.18 -16.73 14.49
CA VAL A 288 -5.94 -17.29 13.93
C VAL A 288 -4.76 -17.12 14.88
N LYS A 289 -4.72 -16.02 15.63
CA LYS A 289 -3.64 -15.71 16.58
C LYS A 289 -3.86 -16.30 17.97
N GLY A 290 -5.04 -16.85 18.26
CA GLY A 290 -5.43 -17.29 19.60
C GLY A 290 -5.52 -16.13 20.60
N TRP A 291 -5.84 -14.92 20.14
CA TRP A 291 -6.03 -13.76 21.01
C TRP A 291 -7.47 -13.75 21.54
N ARG A 292 -7.63 -13.48 22.83
CA ARG A 292 -8.95 -13.17 23.39
C ARG A 292 -9.48 -11.87 22.79
N ILE A 293 -10.78 -11.75 22.66
CA ILE A 293 -11.45 -10.48 22.31
C ILE A 293 -11.93 -9.86 23.62
N GLU A 294 -11.58 -8.60 23.86
CA GLU A 294 -12.04 -7.88 25.04
C GLU A 294 -13.54 -7.56 24.94
N GLU A 295 -14.30 -7.79 26.01
CA GLU A 295 -15.73 -7.46 26.11
C GLU A 295 -15.97 -6.04 26.66
N ALA A 296 -14.97 -5.43 27.28
CA ALA A 296 -14.99 -4.06 27.77
C ALA A 296 -13.60 -3.42 27.69
N TRP A 297 -13.55 -2.09 27.70
CA TRP A 297 -12.28 -1.35 27.76
C TRP A 297 -11.91 -1.05 29.21
N GLU A 298 -10.85 -1.69 29.71
CA GLU A 298 -10.30 -1.49 31.06
C GLU A 298 -8.98 -0.70 31.00
N GLU A 299 -8.84 0.43 31.69
CA GLU A 299 -7.61 1.24 31.61
C GLU A 299 -6.34 0.48 32.03
N VAL A 300 -6.47 -0.48 32.96
CA VAL A 300 -5.38 -1.34 33.43
C VAL A 300 -5.71 -2.78 33.09
N VAL A 301 -4.92 -3.39 32.19
CA VAL A 301 -5.07 -4.79 31.82
C VAL A 301 -4.30 -5.66 32.81
N GLN A 302 -5.00 -6.58 33.46
CA GLN A 302 -4.34 -7.69 34.17
C GLN A 302 -4.06 -8.82 33.17
N GLY A 303 -2.78 -9.05 32.85
CA GLY A 303 -2.34 -10.09 31.92
C GLY A 303 -2.10 -9.61 30.49
N GLU A 304 -2.15 -10.53 29.52
CA GLU A 304 -1.89 -10.23 28.12
C GLU A 304 -3.02 -9.41 27.48
N PRO A 305 -2.69 -8.39 26.65
CA PRO A 305 -3.69 -7.65 25.90
C PRO A 305 -4.39 -8.58 24.89
N GLY A 306 -5.70 -8.36 24.70
CA GLY A 306 -6.47 -9.06 23.68
C GLY A 306 -6.34 -8.40 22.32
N ALA A 307 -7.17 -8.85 21.38
CA ALA A 307 -7.11 -8.46 19.98
C ALA A 307 -7.39 -6.96 19.77
N VAL A 308 -8.36 -6.37 20.49
CA VAL A 308 -8.76 -4.97 20.29
C VAL A 308 -7.61 -4.05 20.66
N ARG A 309 -6.95 -4.29 21.80
CA ARG A 309 -5.80 -3.50 22.25
C ARG A 309 -4.61 -3.64 21.33
N ARG A 310 -4.28 -4.86 20.92
CA ARG A 310 -3.16 -5.11 19.99
C ARG A 310 -3.37 -4.38 18.67
N ILE A 311 -4.57 -4.44 18.09
CA ILE A 311 -4.87 -3.73 16.86
C ILE A 311 -4.83 -2.21 17.05
N GLU A 312 -5.31 -1.68 18.19
CA GLU A 312 -5.18 -0.24 18.48
C GLU A 312 -3.70 0.19 18.65
N GLU A 313 -2.88 -0.61 19.34
CA GLU A 313 -1.45 -0.36 19.52
C GLU A 313 -0.69 -0.41 18.18
N ASN A 314 -1.07 -1.33 17.29
CA ASN A 314 -0.53 -1.42 15.94
C ASN A 314 -0.88 -0.18 15.12
N TRP A 315 -2.15 0.25 15.16
CA TRP A 315 -2.58 1.48 14.52
C TRP A 315 -1.85 2.70 15.07
N ASN A 316 -1.70 2.82 16.38
CA ASN A 316 -0.96 3.92 17.01
C ASN A 316 0.52 3.91 16.59
N THR A 317 1.13 2.73 16.51
CA THR A 317 2.50 2.57 16.01
C THR A 317 2.61 3.00 14.55
N PHE A 318 1.70 2.54 13.69
CA PHE A 318 1.63 2.93 12.29
C PHE A 318 1.48 4.45 12.15
N ARG A 319 0.52 5.05 12.85
CA ARG A 319 0.24 6.49 12.80
C ARG A 319 1.39 7.35 13.33
N SER A 320 2.17 6.85 14.30
CA SER A 320 3.29 7.60 14.91
C SER A 320 4.48 7.84 13.97
N GLY A 321 4.48 7.23 12.78
CA GLY A 321 5.61 7.25 11.85
C GLY A 321 6.55 6.07 12.04
N GLY A 322 7.43 5.89 11.07
CA GLY A 322 8.37 4.78 11.03
C GLY A 322 9.50 4.92 12.06
N LYS A 323 9.91 3.78 12.62
CA LYS A 323 10.97 3.69 13.65
C LYS A 323 12.38 3.52 13.06
N GLY A 324 12.55 3.79 11.77
CA GLY A 324 13.82 3.63 11.05
C GLY A 324 13.87 2.38 10.16
N LEU A 325 15.04 2.16 9.55
CA LEU A 325 15.29 1.04 8.64
C LEU A 325 15.79 -0.20 9.39
N ALA A 326 15.64 -1.38 8.77
CA ALA A 326 16.26 -2.60 9.27
C ALA A 326 17.78 -2.40 9.43
N PRO A 327 18.39 -2.88 10.54
CA PRO A 327 19.83 -2.80 10.73
C PRO A 327 20.59 -3.39 9.54
N VAL A 328 21.61 -2.69 9.06
CA VAL A 328 22.49 -3.22 8.02
C VAL A 328 23.22 -4.42 8.62
N LYS A 329 22.96 -5.61 8.11
CA LYS A 329 23.80 -6.78 8.42
C LYS A 329 25.16 -6.52 7.82
N ILE A 330 26.13 -6.09 8.64
CA ILE A 330 27.55 -6.14 8.26
C ILE A 330 27.82 -7.63 8.04
N ALA A 331 27.99 -8.03 6.78
CA ALA A 331 28.42 -9.38 6.45
C ALA A 331 29.80 -9.56 7.10
N ALA A 332 29.85 -10.19 8.27
CA ALA A 332 31.10 -10.58 8.89
C ALA A 332 31.86 -11.38 7.83
N ASN A 333 33.00 -10.86 7.39
CA ASN A 333 33.88 -11.44 6.38
C ASN A 333 34.30 -12.86 6.81
N ARG A 334 33.45 -13.85 6.54
CA ARG A 334 33.74 -15.28 6.76
C ARG A 334 34.91 -15.77 5.90
N ARG A 335 35.39 -14.95 4.95
CA ARG A 335 36.57 -15.18 4.13
C ARG A 335 37.92 -14.93 4.84
N GLN A 336 37.96 -14.19 5.96
CA GLN A 336 39.22 -14.01 6.70
C GLN A 336 39.47 -15.07 7.77
N ARG A 337 38.43 -15.76 8.29
CA ARG A 337 38.62 -16.87 9.23
C ARG A 337 39.12 -18.16 8.57
N LYS A 338 38.71 -18.45 7.33
CA LYS A 338 39.20 -19.63 6.57
C LYS A 338 40.65 -19.51 6.08
N ARG A 339 41.28 -18.33 6.19
CA ARG A 339 42.68 -18.11 5.78
C ARG A 339 43.67 -18.18 6.94
N LYS A 340 43.19 -18.30 8.19
CA LYS A 340 44.03 -18.44 9.39
C LYS A 340 44.14 -19.88 9.92
N ASP A 341 43.29 -20.79 9.46
CA ASP A 341 43.27 -22.21 9.87
C ASP A 341 44.08 -23.15 8.94
N TYR A 342 44.84 -22.61 7.97
CA TYR A 342 45.75 -23.39 7.10
C TYR A 342 47.22 -22.94 7.23
N SER A 343 47.62 -22.47 8.42
CA SER A 343 48.99 -22.01 8.68
C SER A 343 49.53 -22.54 10.01
N THR A 344 49.42 -23.85 10.20
CA THR A 344 50.07 -24.71 11.21
C THR A 344 49.84 -26.14 10.69
N ASP A 345 50.76 -27.03 10.37
CA ASP A 345 52.20 -27.17 10.58
C ASP A 345 52.74 -28.09 9.46
N ASP A 346 53.97 -27.89 9.00
CA ASP A 346 54.71 -28.92 8.25
C ASP A 346 56.05 -29.17 8.95
N PRO A 347 56.23 -30.28 9.68
CA PRO A 347 57.50 -30.69 10.22
C PRO A 347 58.16 -31.76 9.33
N GLY A 348 59.30 -31.40 8.75
CA GLY A 348 60.44 -32.29 8.54
C GLY A 348 60.32 -33.41 7.52
N SER A 349 60.96 -33.24 6.37
CA SER A 349 61.65 -34.37 5.73
C SER A 349 63.02 -33.91 5.21
N ASP A 350 64.05 -34.31 5.96
CA ASP A 350 65.44 -34.37 5.51
C ASP A 350 65.53 -35.39 4.37
N ILE A 351 66.01 -34.97 3.20
CA ILE A 351 66.59 -35.88 2.21
C ILE A 351 67.95 -35.34 1.79
N GLU A 352 68.93 -36.20 2.03
CA GLU A 352 70.35 -36.03 1.82
C GLU A 352 70.75 -35.71 0.38
N GLU A 353 71.76 -34.86 0.29
CA GLU A 353 72.59 -34.55 -0.85
C GLU A 353 73.50 -35.76 -1.19
N LYS A 354 73.41 -36.30 -2.40
CA LYS A 354 74.54 -37.01 -3.02
C LYS A 354 74.70 -36.58 -4.48
N VAL A 355 75.83 -35.94 -4.70
CA VAL A 355 76.44 -35.59 -5.98
C VAL A 355 77.05 -36.84 -6.62
N LEU A 356 76.57 -37.21 -7.83
CA LEU A 356 77.32 -37.57 -9.04
C LEU A 356 76.38 -38.20 -10.09
#